data_AF-A0A6L7GXL6-F1
#
_entry.id   AF-A0A6L7GXL6-F1
#
_cell.length_a   1.000
_cell.length_b   1.000
_cell.length_c   1.000
_cell.angle_alpha   90.00
_cell.angle_beta   90.00
_cell.angle_gamma   90.00
#
_symmetry.space_group_name_H-M   'P 1'
#
loop_
_entity.id
_entity.type
_entity.pdbx_description
1 polymer ?
#
loop_
_entity_poly.entity_id
_entity_poly.type
_entity_poly.pdbx_seq_one_letter_code
_entity_poly.pdbx_strand_id
1 'polypeptide(L)'
;MSSLADDVLPLIRTRADLHTWRASNAHGARMQEAVAMLQQAAAHGDPVEVFAVTQKAIASAVTVIMRADDSSGIMGDAIRSLLELHADMAAPAQVAPAKLVDWMITFQFHSDCDFFTIDPVRYAAALGDVGMARYRRRIDEIRDDLGPATDDLRDRYSHARVMLHYNDQRLAVLDRDVDAIIRTHARDERAAAWLHDAAKALAEIEQYDLAIETSLKV
;
A
#
# COMPACT_ATOMS: atom_id res chain seq x y z
N MET A 1 3.12 -17.23 -28.98
CA MET A 1 2.39 -17.18 -27.69
C MET A 1 2.45 -15.75 -27.21
N SER A 2 1.33 -15.18 -26.78
CA SER A 2 1.28 -13.84 -26.16
C SER A 2 2.04 -13.88 -24.83
N SER A 3 2.75 -12.81 -24.47
CA SER A 3 3.35 -12.73 -23.12
C SER A 3 2.30 -12.34 -22.09
N LEU A 4 2.54 -12.61 -20.80
CA LEU A 4 1.61 -12.20 -19.73
C LEU A 4 1.37 -10.68 -19.78
N ALA A 5 2.40 -9.91 -20.13
CA ALA A 5 2.30 -8.46 -20.30
C ALA A 5 1.36 -8.05 -21.44
N ASP A 6 1.40 -8.78 -22.56
CA ASP A 6 0.59 -8.49 -23.75
C ASP A 6 -0.90 -8.77 -23.49
N ASP A 7 -1.21 -9.73 -22.61
CA ASP A 7 -2.60 -10.05 -22.22
C ASP A 7 -3.12 -9.11 -21.12
N VAL A 8 -2.30 -8.78 -20.12
CA VAL A 8 -2.72 -8.01 -18.93
C VAL A 8 -2.75 -6.50 -19.18
N LEU A 9 -1.68 -5.92 -19.77
CA LEU A 9 -1.54 -4.47 -19.82
C LEU A 9 -2.60 -3.75 -20.68
N PRO A 10 -3.14 -4.33 -21.78
CA PRO A 10 -4.24 -3.71 -22.52
C PRO A 10 -5.56 -3.62 -21.75
N LEU A 11 -5.76 -4.46 -20.74
CA LEU A 11 -6.94 -4.42 -19.88
C LEU A 11 -6.86 -3.32 -18.82
N ILE A 12 -5.63 -2.97 -18.40
CA ILE A 12 -5.35 -1.89 -17.45
C ILE A 12 -5.23 -0.53 -18.14
N ARG A 13 -4.58 -0.47 -19.30
CA ARG A 13 -4.30 0.79 -19.98
C ARG A 13 -5.49 1.25 -20.81
N THR A 14 -5.72 2.55 -20.79
CA THR A 14 -6.70 3.16 -21.69
C THR A 14 -6.33 4.58 -22.04
N ARG A 15 -6.82 5.06 -23.19
CA ARG A 15 -6.89 6.48 -23.55
C ARG A 15 -8.33 6.98 -23.64
N ALA A 16 -9.30 6.10 -23.40
CA ALA A 16 -10.70 6.47 -23.40
C ALA A 16 -11.00 7.44 -22.25
N ASP A 17 -12.04 8.22 -22.45
CA ASP A 17 -12.59 9.11 -21.43
C ASP A 17 -13.38 8.30 -20.40
N LEU A 18 -13.07 8.51 -19.12
CA LEU A 18 -13.61 7.78 -17.97
C LEU A 18 -14.35 8.71 -17.00
N HIS A 19 -14.73 9.93 -17.41
CA HIS A 19 -15.49 10.80 -16.49
C HIS A 19 -16.90 10.30 -16.20
N THR A 20 -17.44 9.36 -17.00
CA THR A 20 -18.77 8.80 -16.76
C THR A 20 -18.68 7.53 -15.95
N TRP A 21 -19.55 7.41 -14.95
CA TRP A 21 -19.73 6.19 -14.16
C TRP A 21 -19.77 4.91 -15.01
N ARG A 22 -20.53 4.89 -16.12
CA ARG A 22 -20.63 3.70 -17.00
C ARG A 22 -19.30 3.33 -17.65
N ALA A 23 -18.56 4.31 -18.16
CA ALA A 23 -17.28 4.07 -18.81
C ALA A 23 -16.22 3.60 -17.79
N SER A 24 -16.16 4.23 -16.62
CA SER A 24 -15.30 3.80 -15.51
C SER A 24 -15.61 2.37 -15.08
N ASN A 25 -16.88 2.03 -14.88
CA ASN A 25 -17.28 0.69 -14.43
C ASN A 25 -16.96 -0.38 -15.47
N ALA A 26 -17.19 -0.09 -16.76
CA ALA A 26 -16.79 -0.99 -17.83
C ALA A 26 -15.26 -1.17 -17.87
N HIS A 27 -14.48 -0.11 -17.61
CA HIS A 27 -13.04 -0.25 -17.53
C HIS A 27 -12.56 -0.99 -16.29
N GLY A 28 -13.15 -0.71 -15.13
CA GLY A 28 -12.87 -1.40 -13.87
C GLY A 28 -13.12 -2.90 -13.97
N ALA A 29 -14.19 -3.33 -14.65
CA ALA A 29 -14.41 -4.75 -14.94
C ALA A 29 -13.23 -5.39 -15.70
N ARG A 30 -12.69 -4.69 -16.72
CA ARG A 30 -11.47 -5.15 -17.43
C ARG A 30 -10.25 -5.19 -16.51
N MET A 31 -10.10 -4.22 -15.61
CA MET A 31 -9.00 -4.24 -14.63
C MET A 31 -9.11 -5.44 -13.69
N GLN A 32 -10.33 -5.82 -13.28
CA GLN A 32 -10.57 -7.02 -12.47
C GLN A 32 -10.23 -8.30 -13.24
N GLU A 33 -10.53 -8.37 -14.54
CA GLU A 33 -10.07 -9.48 -15.39
C GLU A 33 -8.54 -9.57 -15.42
N ALA A 34 -7.85 -8.43 -15.54
CA ALA A 34 -6.40 -8.37 -15.52
C ALA A 34 -5.81 -8.86 -14.18
N VAL A 35 -6.45 -8.50 -13.05
CA VAL A 35 -6.09 -9.00 -11.71
C VAL A 35 -6.26 -10.51 -11.64
N ALA A 36 -7.38 -11.05 -12.11
CA ALA A 36 -7.63 -12.49 -12.11
C ALA A 36 -6.58 -13.26 -12.94
N MET A 37 -6.18 -12.71 -14.11
CA MET A 37 -5.11 -13.29 -14.93
C MET A 37 -3.76 -13.30 -14.20
N LEU A 38 -3.41 -12.20 -13.52
CA LEU A 38 -2.18 -12.12 -12.75
C LEU A 38 -2.17 -13.06 -11.54
N GLN A 39 -3.30 -13.19 -10.84
CA GLN A 39 -3.45 -14.13 -9.72
C GLN A 39 -3.35 -15.59 -10.18
N GLN A 40 -3.94 -15.93 -11.33
CA GLN A 40 -3.79 -17.25 -11.93
C GLN A 40 -2.34 -17.52 -12.33
N ALA A 41 -1.66 -16.54 -12.92
CA ALA A 41 -0.25 -16.64 -13.26
C ALA A 41 0.64 -16.74 -12.00
N ALA A 42 0.30 -16.07 -10.91
CA ALA A 42 1.04 -16.17 -9.65
C ALA A 42 1.02 -17.59 -9.05
N ALA A 43 -0.06 -18.35 -9.28
CA ALA A 43 -0.20 -19.71 -8.76
C ALA A 43 0.68 -20.75 -9.50
N HIS A 44 1.00 -20.51 -10.78
CA HIS A 44 1.54 -21.55 -11.67
C HIS A 44 2.65 -21.09 -12.63
N GLY A 45 2.91 -19.78 -12.72
CA GLY A 45 3.83 -19.16 -13.66
C GLY A 45 5.15 -18.74 -13.03
N ASP A 46 5.93 -17.96 -13.79
CA ASP A 46 7.19 -17.38 -13.32
C ASP A 46 6.92 -16.18 -12.40
N PRO A 47 7.29 -16.24 -11.11
CA PRO A 47 7.08 -15.12 -10.19
C PRO A 47 7.77 -13.83 -10.62
N VAL A 48 8.90 -13.92 -11.34
CA VAL A 48 9.63 -12.74 -11.84
C VAL A 48 8.81 -12.01 -12.90
N GLU A 49 8.21 -12.75 -13.83
CA GLU A 49 7.32 -12.18 -14.84
C GLU A 49 6.08 -11.56 -14.17
N VAL A 50 5.43 -12.30 -13.26
CA VAL A 50 4.22 -11.82 -12.56
C VAL A 50 4.50 -10.55 -11.77
N PHE A 51 5.59 -10.49 -11.00
CA PHE A 51 5.98 -9.29 -10.26
C PHE A 51 6.20 -8.10 -11.21
N ALA A 52 6.97 -8.31 -12.29
CA ALA A 52 7.29 -7.25 -13.24
C ALA A 52 6.06 -6.73 -13.99
N VAL A 53 5.11 -7.60 -14.35
CA VAL A 53 3.85 -7.19 -14.99
C VAL A 53 2.93 -6.49 -14.00
N THR A 54 2.80 -7.01 -12.77
CA THR A 54 2.02 -6.37 -11.70
C THR A 54 2.52 -4.96 -11.41
N GLN A 55 3.84 -4.76 -11.29
CA GLN A 55 4.42 -3.42 -11.06
C GLN A 55 4.08 -2.44 -12.19
N LYS A 56 4.13 -2.90 -13.45
CA LYS A 56 3.74 -2.08 -14.63
C LYS A 56 2.23 -1.80 -14.67
N ALA A 57 1.42 -2.76 -14.23
CA ALA A 57 -0.03 -2.62 -14.11
C ALA A 57 -0.37 -1.56 -13.06
N ILE A 58 0.23 -1.61 -11.86
CA ILE A 58 0.07 -0.60 -10.81
C ILE A 58 0.38 0.80 -11.36
N ALA A 59 1.56 0.98 -11.96
CA ALA A 59 1.97 2.28 -12.51
C ALA A 59 0.97 2.83 -13.55
N SER A 60 0.37 1.96 -14.36
CA SER A 60 -0.64 2.37 -15.33
C SER A 60 -2.00 2.67 -14.66
N ALA A 61 -2.41 1.81 -13.73
CA ALA A 61 -3.72 1.89 -13.07
C ALA A 61 -3.86 3.14 -12.20
N VAL A 62 -2.82 3.51 -11.45
CA VAL A 62 -2.82 4.73 -10.63
C VAL A 62 -2.91 6.00 -11.48
N THR A 63 -2.33 6.02 -12.68
CA THR A 63 -2.53 7.15 -13.61
C THR A 63 -3.95 7.18 -14.17
N VAL A 64 -4.53 6.00 -14.44
CA VAL A 64 -5.85 5.90 -15.06
C VAL A 64 -6.96 6.31 -14.09
N ILE A 65 -6.90 5.90 -12.83
CA ILE A 65 -7.94 6.21 -11.83
C ILE A 65 -8.02 7.72 -11.51
N MET A 66 -6.91 8.46 -11.60
CA MET A 66 -6.86 9.90 -11.32
C MET A 66 -7.75 10.76 -12.23
N ARG A 67 -8.27 10.19 -13.33
CA ARG A 67 -9.19 10.86 -14.27
C ARG A 67 -10.50 10.10 -14.46
N ALA A 68 -10.80 9.12 -13.61
CA ALA A 68 -11.97 8.28 -13.71
C ALA A 68 -13.00 8.63 -12.63
N ASP A 69 -14.29 8.55 -12.96
CA ASP A 69 -15.37 8.50 -11.98
C ASP A 69 -15.44 7.08 -11.41
N ASP A 70 -14.58 6.77 -10.44
CA ASP A 70 -14.56 5.48 -9.73
C ASP A 70 -15.39 5.51 -8.44
N SER A 71 -16.52 6.23 -8.45
CA SER A 71 -17.41 6.31 -7.28
C SER A 71 -18.01 4.95 -6.85
N SER A 72 -17.99 3.93 -7.72
CA SER A 72 -18.31 2.54 -7.35
C SER A 72 -17.17 1.79 -6.66
N GLY A 73 -15.94 2.30 -6.74
CA GLY A 73 -14.74 1.72 -6.12
C GLY A 73 -14.12 0.54 -6.88
N ILE A 74 -14.66 0.14 -8.03
CA ILE A 74 -14.24 -1.06 -8.76
C ILE A 74 -12.80 -0.98 -9.28
N MET A 75 -12.34 0.21 -9.70
CA MET A 75 -10.95 0.41 -10.13
C MET A 75 -10.02 0.48 -8.92
N GLY A 76 -10.45 1.12 -7.84
CA GLY A 76 -9.74 1.15 -6.57
C GLY A 76 -9.55 -0.25 -5.96
N ASP A 77 -10.56 -1.11 -6.04
CA ASP A 77 -10.48 -2.52 -5.64
C ASP A 77 -9.44 -3.28 -6.47
N ALA A 78 -9.40 -3.05 -7.79
CA ALA A 78 -8.41 -3.66 -8.66
C ALA A 78 -6.98 -3.19 -8.30
N ILE A 79 -6.79 -1.89 -8.07
CA ILE A 79 -5.47 -1.35 -7.67
C ILE A 79 -5.02 -1.93 -6.34
N ARG A 80 -5.90 -2.01 -5.33
CA ARG A 80 -5.58 -2.66 -4.05
C ARG A 80 -5.16 -4.12 -4.25
N SER A 81 -5.89 -4.87 -5.07
CA SER A 81 -5.54 -6.26 -5.40
C SER A 81 -4.18 -6.39 -6.10
N LEU A 82 -3.85 -5.45 -7.01
CA LEU A 82 -2.53 -5.40 -7.64
C LEU A 82 -1.42 -5.09 -6.62
N LEU A 83 -1.64 -4.18 -5.68
CA LEU A 83 -0.67 -3.82 -4.64
C LEU A 83 -0.42 -4.98 -3.68
N GLU A 84 -1.47 -5.71 -3.30
CA GLU A 84 -1.35 -6.95 -2.50
C GLU A 84 -0.54 -8.00 -3.26
N LEU A 85 -0.89 -8.27 -4.52
CA LEU A 85 -0.18 -9.25 -5.34
C LEU A 85 1.30 -8.86 -5.55
N HIS A 86 1.58 -7.58 -5.70
CA HIS A 86 2.96 -7.08 -5.83
C HIS A 86 3.78 -7.37 -4.57
N ALA A 87 3.20 -7.19 -3.38
CA ALA A 87 3.84 -7.54 -2.11
C ALA A 87 4.08 -9.05 -2.01
N ASP A 88 3.05 -9.86 -2.30
CA ASP A 88 3.10 -11.31 -2.18
C ASP A 88 4.13 -11.93 -3.15
N MET A 89 4.30 -11.34 -4.34
CA MET A 89 5.25 -11.82 -5.35
C MET A 89 6.67 -11.29 -5.18
N ALA A 90 6.92 -10.28 -4.34
CA ALA A 90 8.24 -9.68 -4.19
C ALA A 90 9.31 -10.67 -3.69
N ALA A 91 8.96 -11.53 -2.71
CA ALA A 91 9.88 -12.54 -2.19
C ALA A 91 10.07 -13.72 -3.16
N PRO A 92 9.01 -14.35 -3.72
CA PRO A 92 9.15 -15.37 -4.76
C PRO A 92 9.95 -14.92 -5.98
N ALA A 93 9.79 -13.66 -6.41
CA ALA A 93 10.54 -13.08 -7.53
C ALA A 93 11.98 -12.68 -7.17
N GLN A 94 12.39 -12.86 -5.91
CA GLN A 94 13.74 -12.53 -5.41
C GLN A 94 14.16 -11.10 -5.76
N VAL A 95 13.23 -10.15 -5.63
CA VAL A 95 13.49 -8.75 -5.96
C VAL A 95 14.59 -8.21 -5.06
N ALA A 96 15.61 -7.59 -5.66
CA ALA A 96 16.69 -6.98 -4.90
C ALA A 96 16.12 -5.98 -3.87
N PRO A 97 16.40 -6.13 -2.56
CA PRO A 97 15.80 -5.29 -1.52
C PRO A 97 15.99 -3.79 -1.75
N ALA A 98 17.15 -3.40 -2.31
CA ALA A 98 17.43 -2.02 -2.70
C ALA A 98 16.38 -1.44 -3.68
N LYS A 99 16.09 -2.19 -4.75
CA LYS A 99 15.12 -1.75 -5.77
C LYS A 99 13.70 -1.70 -5.21
N LEU A 100 13.37 -2.66 -4.35
CA LEU A 100 12.07 -2.75 -3.72
C LEU A 100 11.84 -1.57 -2.77
N VAL A 101 12.82 -1.23 -1.92
CA VAL A 101 12.77 -0.02 -1.08
C VAL A 101 12.62 1.24 -1.90
N ASP A 102 13.40 1.39 -2.98
CA ASP A 102 13.34 2.59 -3.82
C ASP A 102 11.94 2.73 -4.47
N TRP A 103 11.34 1.62 -4.91
CA TRP A 103 9.95 1.60 -5.40
C TRP A 103 8.94 1.97 -4.29
N MET A 104 9.05 1.37 -3.11
CA MET A 104 8.14 1.62 -1.98
C MET A 104 8.14 3.08 -1.54
N ILE A 105 9.33 3.71 -1.48
CA ILE A 105 9.47 5.12 -1.13
C ILE A 105 8.89 6.00 -2.23
N THR A 106 9.15 5.67 -3.50
CA THR A 106 8.59 6.42 -4.63
C THR A 106 7.07 6.37 -4.65
N PHE A 107 6.50 5.18 -4.47
CA PHE A 107 5.06 4.99 -4.45
C PHE A 107 4.39 5.77 -3.31
N GLN A 108 4.97 5.76 -2.11
CA GLN A 108 4.36 6.43 -0.96
C GLN A 108 4.58 7.95 -0.96
N PHE A 109 5.76 8.46 -1.34
CA PHE A 109 6.09 9.87 -1.12
C PHE A 109 6.11 10.72 -2.40
N HIS A 110 6.20 10.10 -3.57
CA HIS A 110 6.37 10.80 -4.86
C HIS A 110 5.30 10.44 -5.90
N SER A 111 4.30 9.64 -5.52
CA SER A 111 3.14 9.37 -6.38
C SER A 111 2.18 10.55 -6.36
N ASP A 112 1.72 10.96 -7.55
CA ASP A 112 0.64 11.95 -7.68
C ASP A 112 -0.72 11.40 -7.20
N CYS A 113 -0.86 10.07 -7.12
CA CYS A 113 -2.05 9.40 -6.61
C CYS A 113 -1.84 9.05 -5.13
N ASP A 114 -2.56 9.75 -4.25
CA ASP A 114 -2.52 9.63 -2.80
C ASP A 114 -3.65 8.76 -2.21
N PHE A 115 -4.47 8.14 -3.08
CA PHE A 115 -5.60 7.30 -2.67
C PHE A 115 -5.20 5.94 -2.10
N PHE A 116 -3.94 5.53 -2.32
CA PHE A 116 -3.45 4.19 -2.01
C PHE A 116 -2.21 4.25 -1.13
N THR A 117 -2.10 3.28 -0.23
CA THR A 117 -0.93 3.04 0.60
C THR A 117 -0.45 1.60 0.42
N ILE A 118 0.81 1.36 0.78
CA ILE A 118 1.38 0.01 0.83
C ILE A 118 1.79 -0.30 2.26
N ASP A 119 1.51 -1.51 2.71
CA ASP A 119 1.86 -1.94 4.06
C ASP A 119 3.29 -2.52 4.09
N PRO A 120 4.27 -1.87 4.74
CA PRO A 120 5.63 -2.38 4.82
C PRO A 120 5.74 -3.75 5.50
N VAL A 121 4.77 -4.14 6.35
CA VAL A 121 4.74 -5.46 6.99
C VAL A 121 4.66 -6.58 5.93
N ARG A 122 3.86 -6.38 4.87
CA ARG A 122 3.74 -7.37 3.78
C ARG A 122 5.02 -7.53 2.96
N TYR A 123 5.88 -6.52 2.93
CA TYR A 123 7.16 -6.58 2.21
C TYR A 123 8.31 -7.12 3.06
N ALA A 124 8.12 -7.30 4.38
CA ALA A 124 9.18 -7.68 5.31
C ALA A 124 9.92 -8.96 4.90
N ALA A 125 9.18 -9.98 4.43
CA ALA A 125 9.77 -11.24 3.97
C ALA A 125 10.68 -11.06 2.72
N ALA A 126 10.30 -10.19 1.79
CA ALA A 126 11.07 -9.90 0.58
C ALA A 126 12.30 -9.02 0.87
N LEU A 127 12.17 -8.14 1.86
CA LEU A 127 13.23 -7.21 2.25
C LEU A 127 14.29 -7.87 3.14
N GLY A 128 13.88 -8.78 4.03
CA GLY A 128 14.71 -9.30 5.11
C GLY A 128 15.24 -8.18 6.01
N ASP A 129 16.11 -8.53 6.96
CA ASP A 129 16.64 -7.56 7.94
C ASP A 129 17.38 -6.39 7.29
N VAL A 130 18.19 -6.70 6.26
CA VAL A 130 18.99 -5.70 5.54
C VAL A 130 18.10 -4.72 4.76
N GLY A 131 17.08 -5.23 4.06
CA GLY A 131 16.13 -4.39 3.34
C GLY A 131 15.27 -3.55 4.28
N MET A 132 14.82 -4.13 5.40
CA MET A 132 14.06 -3.41 6.41
C MET A 132 14.88 -2.31 7.09
N ALA A 133 16.16 -2.57 7.40
CA ALA A 133 17.06 -1.55 7.92
C ALA A 133 17.26 -0.39 6.92
N ARG A 134 17.39 -0.71 5.62
CA ARG A 134 17.45 0.31 4.57
C ARG A 134 16.15 1.09 4.45
N TYR A 135 15.00 0.42 4.54
CA TYR A 135 13.69 1.04 4.48
C TYR A 135 13.51 2.05 5.62
N ARG A 136 13.78 1.65 6.87
CA ARG A 136 13.77 2.53 8.04
C ARG A 136 14.66 3.76 7.85
N ARG A 137 15.90 3.55 7.40
CA ARG A 137 16.82 4.66 7.13
C ARG A 137 16.26 5.65 6.10
N ARG A 138 15.60 5.18 5.03
CA ARG A 138 14.96 6.07 4.05
C ARG A 138 13.78 6.85 4.64
N ILE A 139 13.01 6.24 5.54
CA ILE A 139 11.93 6.92 6.27
C ILE A 139 12.50 8.00 7.20
N ASP A 140 13.59 7.71 7.90
CA ASP A 140 14.27 8.67 8.78
C ASP A 140 14.87 9.84 7.99
N GLU A 141 15.53 9.57 6.86
CA GLU A 141 16.05 10.61 5.96
C GLU A 141 14.93 11.56 5.49
N ILE A 142 13.75 11.03 5.12
CA ILE A 142 12.58 11.85 4.74
C ILE A 142 12.07 12.67 5.92
N ARG A 143 12.04 12.09 7.13
CA ARG A 143 11.63 12.78 8.35
C ARG A 143 12.57 13.94 8.68
N ASP A 144 13.86 13.71 8.57
CA ASP A 144 14.90 14.71 8.83
C ASP A 144 14.83 15.86 7.82
N ASP A 145 14.66 15.55 6.53
CA ASP A 145 14.51 16.55 5.46
C ASP A 145 13.27 17.44 5.67
N LEU A 146 12.19 16.87 6.19
CA LEU A 146 10.93 17.59 6.46
C LEU A 146 11.00 18.45 7.73
N GLY A 147 11.86 18.07 8.69
CA GLY A 147 12.00 18.76 9.97
C GLY A 147 10.77 18.67 10.88
N PRO A 148 10.81 19.39 12.03
CA PRO A 148 9.73 19.36 13.01
C PRO A 148 8.42 19.89 12.42
N ALA A 149 7.30 19.31 12.86
CA ALA A 149 5.98 19.80 12.48
C ALA A 149 5.77 21.23 12.95
N THR A 150 5.24 22.06 12.06
CA THR A 150 4.83 23.43 12.38
C THR A 150 3.38 23.44 12.86
N ASP A 151 2.93 24.60 13.37
CA ASP A 151 1.53 24.80 13.72
C ASP A 151 0.60 25.01 12.50
N ASP A 152 1.14 25.03 11.29
CA ASP A 152 0.32 25.12 10.07
C ASP A 152 -0.44 23.81 9.82
N LEU A 153 -1.77 23.90 9.65
CA LEU A 153 -2.61 22.77 9.30
C LEU A 153 -2.21 22.13 7.97
N ARG A 154 -1.76 22.93 6.98
CA ARG A 154 -1.33 22.38 5.68
C ARG A 154 -0.08 21.52 5.82
N ASP A 155 0.82 21.90 6.71
CA ASP A 155 2.01 21.11 7.03
C ASP A 155 1.63 19.86 7.83
N ARG A 156 0.85 20.01 8.90
CA ARG A 156 0.39 18.88 9.75
C ARG A 156 -0.29 17.77 8.97
N TYR A 157 -1.09 18.13 7.97
CA TYR A 157 -1.83 17.20 7.12
C TYR A 157 -1.21 17.04 5.72
N SER A 158 0.06 17.43 5.56
CA SER A 158 0.77 17.16 4.31
C SER A 158 0.88 15.65 4.09
N HIS A 159 0.79 15.23 2.83
CA HIS A 159 0.89 13.83 2.43
C HIS A 159 2.12 13.14 3.04
N ALA A 160 3.28 13.80 3.02
CA ALA A 160 4.50 13.28 3.60
C ALA A 160 4.36 12.98 5.10
N ARG A 161 3.74 13.86 5.91
CA ARG A 161 3.53 13.59 7.35
C ARG A 161 2.53 12.49 7.60
N VAL A 162 1.46 12.42 6.79
CA VAL A 162 0.49 11.33 6.88
C VAL A 162 1.16 9.99 6.58
N MET A 163 2.01 9.92 5.54
CA MET A 163 2.76 8.71 5.19
C MET A 163 3.82 8.35 6.23
N LEU A 164 4.53 9.33 6.80
CA LEU A 164 5.46 9.07 7.91
C LEU A 164 4.72 8.46 9.12
N HIS A 165 3.57 9.02 9.49
CA HIS A 165 2.76 8.50 10.58
C HIS A 165 2.25 7.08 10.31
N TYR A 166 1.76 6.83 9.10
CA TYR A 166 1.33 5.50 8.69
C TYR A 166 2.49 4.48 8.73
N ASN A 167 3.70 4.89 8.34
CA ASN A 167 4.88 4.04 8.46
C ASN A 167 5.27 3.76 9.92
N ASP A 168 5.18 4.75 10.81
CA ASP A 168 5.42 4.56 12.25
C ASP A 168 4.47 3.51 12.84
N GLN A 169 3.19 3.58 12.47
CA GLN A 169 2.16 2.62 12.85
C GLN A 169 2.50 1.20 12.39
N ARG A 170 2.80 1.02 11.10
CA ARG A 170 3.07 -0.30 10.53
C ARG A 170 4.41 -0.89 10.96
N LEU A 171 5.44 -0.06 11.18
CA LEU A 171 6.71 -0.53 11.73
C LEU A 171 6.56 -0.99 13.20
N ALA A 172 5.73 -0.33 14.00
CA ALA A 172 5.41 -0.80 15.35
C ALA A 172 4.73 -2.19 15.35
N VAL A 173 3.83 -2.42 14.39
CA VAL A 173 3.22 -3.75 14.16
C VAL A 173 4.26 -4.78 13.74
N LEU A 174 5.15 -4.43 12.80
CA LEU A 174 6.23 -5.31 12.37
C LEU A 174 7.13 -5.73 13.54
N ASP A 175 7.49 -4.77 14.39
CA ASP A 175 8.34 -4.99 15.56
C ASP A 175 7.60 -5.64 16.73
N ARG A 176 6.27 -5.82 16.60
CA ARG A 176 5.38 -6.35 17.64
C ARG A 176 5.50 -5.56 18.96
N ASP A 177 5.79 -4.26 18.86
CA ASP A 177 5.99 -3.36 19.98
C ASP A 177 4.65 -2.77 20.42
N VAL A 178 4.08 -3.36 21.48
CA VAL A 178 2.79 -2.95 22.07
C VAL A 178 2.80 -1.48 22.47
N ASP A 179 3.87 -1.00 23.10
CA ASP A 179 3.95 0.38 23.57
C ASP A 179 4.01 1.34 22.38
N ALA A 180 4.77 1.00 21.34
CA ALA A 180 4.79 1.78 20.11
C ALA A 180 3.44 1.76 19.38
N ILE A 181 2.73 0.63 19.35
CA ILE A 181 1.38 0.54 18.76
C ILE A 181 0.43 1.48 19.49
N ILE A 182 0.38 1.44 20.83
CA ILE A 182 -0.49 2.34 21.62
C ILE A 182 -0.13 3.80 21.34
N ARG A 183 1.15 4.17 21.39
CA ARG A 183 1.58 5.56 21.14
C ARG A 183 1.21 6.06 19.73
N THR A 184 1.34 5.22 18.72
CA THR A 184 1.16 5.61 17.31
C THR A 184 -0.30 5.54 16.85
N HIS A 185 -1.10 4.61 17.39
CA HIS A 185 -2.49 4.41 16.96
C HIS A 185 -3.50 5.09 17.88
N ALA A 186 -3.33 4.98 19.21
CA ALA A 186 -4.28 5.49 20.19
C ALA A 186 -4.10 6.99 20.48
N ARG A 187 -2.93 7.56 20.19
CA ARG A 187 -2.58 8.98 20.38
C ARG A 187 -2.90 9.49 21.80
N ASP A 188 -3.91 10.35 21.96
CA ASP A 188 -4.37 10.88 23.25
C ASP A 188 -5.58 10.13 23.83
N GLU A 189 -5.98 9.02 23.19
CA GLU A 189 -7.10 8.15 23.55
C GLU A 189 -8.48 8.83 23.54
N ARG A 190 -8.60 10.03 22.97
CA ARG A 190 -9.87 10.80 23.00
C ARG A 190 -10.83 10.47 21.88
N ALA A 191 -10.37 9.75 20.85
CA ALA A 191 -11.20 9.39 19.70
C ALA A 191 -11.42 7.87 19.63
N ALA A 192 -12.70 7.47 19.59
CA ALA A 192 -13.14 6.10 19.37
C ALA A 192 -12.43 5.41 18.19
N ALA A 193 -12.24 6.15 17.09
CA ALA A 193 -11.56 5.65 15.90
C ALA A 193 -10.09 5.26 16.17
N TRP A 194 -9.38 6.03 16.99
CA TRP A 194 -7.98 5.76 17.35
C TRP A 194 -7.83 4.54 18.24
N LEU A 195 -8.76 4.35 19.18
CA LEU A 195 -8.83 3.13 20.00
C LEU A 195 -9.15 1.90 19.15
N HIS A 196 -10.04 2.03 18.16
CA HIS A 196 -10.34 0.95 17.22
C HIS A 196 -9.14 0.58 16.34
N ASP A 197 -8.41 1.57 15.83
CA ASP A 197 -7.20 1.33 15.03
C ASP A 197 -6.09 0.68 15.87
N ALA A 198 -5.93 1.10 17.13
CA ALA A 198 -5.01 0.46 18.07
C ALA A 198 -5.40 -1.00 18.36
N ALA A 199 -6.69 -1.27 18.60
CA ALA A 199 -7.20 -2.62 18.83
C ALA A 199 -6.95 -3.54 17.63
N LYS A 200 -7.15 -3.05 16.39
CA LYS A 200 -6.81 -3.82 15.18
C LYS A 200 -5.32 -4.15 15.09
N ALA A 201 -4.46 -3.17 15.30
CA ALA A 201 -3.00 -3.37 15.26
C ALA A 201 -2.53 -4.38 16.33
N LEU A 202 -3.12 -4.35 17.53
CA LEU A 202 -2.87 -5.33 18.58
C LEU A 202 -3.35 -6.74 18.20
N ALA A 203 -4.51 -6.85 17.55
CA ALA A 203 -5.02 -8.13 17.08
C ALA A 203 -4.14 -8.74 15.97
N GLU A 204 -3.53 -7.92 15.10
CA GLU A 204 -2.57 -8.38 14.08
C GLU A 204 -1.32 -9.03 14.69
N ILE A 205 -0.91 -8.59 15.87
CA ILE A 205 0.21 -9.19 16.62
C ILE A 205 -0.27 -10.21 17.68
N GLU A 206 -1.51 -10.69 17.56
CA GLU A 206 -2.13 -11.72 18.41
C GLU A 206 -2.29 -11.33 19.89
N GLN A 207 -2.24 -10.03 20.21
CA GLN A 207 -2.50 -9.49 21.55
C GLN A 207 -4.01 -9.29 21.77
N TYR A 208 -4.79 -10.38 21.67
CA TYR A 208 -6.25 -10.31 21.63
C TYR A 208 -6.89 -9.75 22.89
N ASP A 209 -6.38 -10.11 24.08
CA ASP A 209 -6.91 -9.60 25.35
C ASP A 209 -6.76 -8.07 25.43
N LEU A 210 -5.58 -7.57 25.06
CA LEU A 210 -5.30 -6.13 25.03
C LEU A 210 -6.07 -5.40 23.91
N ALA A 211 -6.27 -6.05 22.77
CA ALA A 211 -7.12 -5.53 21.70
C ALA A 211 -8.57 -5.34 22.16
N ILE A 212 -9.12 -6.33 22.87
CA ILE A 212 -10.48 -6.27 23.45
C ILE A 212 -10.54 -5.15 24.48
N GLU A 213 -9.61 -5.11 25.44
CA GLU A 213 -9.57 -4.06 26.46
C GLU A 213 -9.54 -2.66 25.82
N THR A 214 -8.68 -2.47 24.82
CA THR A 214 -8.52 -1.20 24.12
C THR A 214 -9.81 -0.79 23.40
N SER A 215 -10.52 -1.74 22.77
CA SER A 215 -11.80 -1.48 22.09
C SER A 215 -12.96 -1.09 23.02
N LEU A 216 -12.86 -1.43 24.31
CA LEU A 216 -13.88 -1.15 25.32
C LEU A 216 -13.68 0.19 26.05
N LYS A 217 -12.58 0.92 25.78
CA LYS A 217 -12.31 2.26 26.33
C LYS A 217 -13.12 3.39 25.67
N VAL A 218 -13.96 3.05 24.68
CA VAL A 218 -14.74 3.97 23.85
C VAL A 218 -16.00 4.47 24.54
#